data_AF-A0A8T0DC45-F1
#
_entry.id   AF-A0A8T0DC45-F1
#
_cell.length_a   1.000
_cell.length_b   1.000
_cell.length_c   1.000
_cell.angle_alpha   90.00
_cell.angle_beta   90.00
_cell.angle_gamma   90.00
#
_symmetry.space_group_name_H-M   'P 1'
#
loop_
_entity.id
_entity.type
_entity.pdbx_description
1 polymer ?
#
loop_
_entity_poly.entity_id
_entity_poly.type
_entity_poly.pdbx_seq_one_letter_code
_entity_poly.pdbx_strand_id
1 'polypeptide(L)'
;MIHELLQPTLEDLRGVFQDYFAKCFSVVSCHIVECPNLASNTFGMKFEGLRGSETLCDIGSFDYLLPTPNKDKVHLKIDPQFAPKIRFRDMTYLMRFVW
;
A
#
# COMPACT_ATOMS: atom_id res chain seq x y z
N MET A 1 -4.89 -7.63 14.02
CA MET A 1 -4.46 -9.04 13.90
C MET A 1 -3.42 -9.09 12.78
N ILE A 2 -2.39 -9.93 12.88
CA ILE A 2 -1.38 -10.07 11.81
C ILE A 2 -1.70 -11.34 11.05
N HIS A 3 -1.75 -11.23 9.74
CA HIS A 3 -2.00 -12.34 8.83
C HIS A 3 -0.79 -12.50 7.93
N GLU A 4 -0.27 -13.72 7.86
CA GLU A 4 0.69 -14.10 6.84
C GLU A 4 -0.09 -14.27 5.53
N LEU A 5 0.27 -13.48 4.53
CA LEU A 5 -0.33 -13.58 3.20
C LEU A 5 0.45 -14.59 2.37
N LEU A 6 -0.25 -15.32 1.51
CA LEU A 6 0.41 -16.11 0.48
C LEU A 6 1.30 -15.19 -0.37
N GLN A 7 2.53 -15.62 -0.65
CA GLN A 7 3.47 -14.92 -1.52
C GLN A 7 3.74 -15.77 -2.77
N PRO A 8 2.87 -15.70 -3.80
CA PRO A 8 3.13 -16.36 -5.08
C PRO A 8 4.34 -15.72 -5.78
N THR A 9 4.90 -16.43 -6.75
CA THR A 9 5.96 -15.86 -7.59
C THR A 9 5.40 -14.73 -8.47
N LEU A 10 6.28 -13.83 -8.93
CA LEU A 10 5.85 -12.76 -9.84
C LEU A 10 5.36 -13.33 -11.17
N GLU A 11 5.92 -14.47 -11.59
CA GLU A 11 5.55 -15.20 -12.79
C GLU A 11 4.12 -15.75 -12.70
N ASP A 12 3.77 -16.34 -11.55
CA ASP A 12 2.41 -16.83 -11.28
C ASP A 12 1.42 -15.65 -11.29
N LEU A 13 1.74 -14.57 -10.59
CA LEU A 13 0.89 -13.38 -10.54
C LEU A 13 0.69 -12.76 -11.93
N ARG A 14 1.76 -12.66 -12.74
CA ARG A 14 1.70 -12.17 -14.12
C ARG A 14 0.76 -13.02 -14.97
N GLY A 15 0.84 -14.35 -14.88
CA GLY A 15 -0.02 -15.27 -15.61
C GLY A 15 -1.50 -15.10 -15.22
N VAL A 16 -1.78 -15.13 -13.91
CA VAL A 16 -3.13 -14.93 -13.37
C VAL A 16 -3.73 -13.59 -13.81
N PHE A 17 -2.96 -12.51 -13.73
CA PHE A 17 -3.44 -11.19 -14.15
C PHE A 17 -3.66 -11.09 -15.65
N GLN A 18 -2.76 -11.61 -16.47
CA GLN A 18 -2.92 -11.63 -17.93
C GLN A 18 -4.22 -12.34 -18.32
N ASP A 19 -4.44 -13.54 -17.78
CA ASP A 19 -5.60 -14.38 -18.11
C ASP A 19 -6.92 -13.77 -17.61
N TYR A 20 -6.90 -13.16 -16.43
CA TYR A 20 -8.08 -12.51 -15.88
C TYR A 20 -8.43 -11.24 -16.65
N PHE A 21 -7.47 -10.35 -16.86
CA PHE A 21 -7.72 -9.07 -17.52
C PHE A 21 -8.05 -9.20 -19.00
N ALA A 22 -7.55 -10.24 -19.70
CA ALA A 22 -7.95 -10.51 -21.09
C ALA A 22 -9.46 -10.79 -21.25
N LYS A 23 -10.17 -11.13 -20.16
CA LYS A 23 -11.64 -11.28 -20.17
C LYS A 23 -12.37 -9.95 -19.98
N CYS A 24 -11.70 -8.94 -19.43
CA CYS A 24 -12.28 -7.64 -19.08
C CYS A 24 -11.95 -6.55 -20.10
N PHE A 25 -10.86 -6.68 -20.85
CA PHE A 25 -10.35 -5.67 -21.78
C PHE A 25 -10.02 -6.28 -23.14
N SER A 26 -10.17 -5.49 -24.20
CA SER A 26 -9.93 -5.94 -25.58
C SER A 26 -8.45 -6.20 -25.89
N VAL A 27 -7.53 -5.47 -25.26
CA VAL A 27 -6.08 -5.61 -25.44
C VAL A 27 -5.41 -5.48 -24.08
N VAL A 28 -4.61 -6.47 -23.68
CA VAL A 28 -3.90 -6.51 -22.41
C VAL A 28 -2.52 -7.14 -22.60
N SER A 29 -1.51 -6.53 -21.96
CA SER A 29 -0.22 -7.17 -21.74
C SER A 29 0.27 -6.94 -20.32
N CYS A 30 0.67 -8.03 -19.65
CA CYS A 30 1.24 -8.02 -18.31
C CYS A 30 2.70 -8.45 -18.35
N HIS A 31 3.59 -7.63 -17.80
CA HIS A 31 5.03 -7.85 -17.80
C HIS A 31 5.62 -7.65 -16.41
N ILE A 32 6.60 -8.47 -16.07
CA ILE A 32 7.48 -8.24 -14.93
C ILE A 32 8.58 -7.32 -15.43
N VAL A 33 8.72 -6.17 -14.81
CA VAL A 33 9.68 -5.14 -15.19
C VAL A 33 10.42 -4.62 -13.96
N GLU A 34 11.55 -3.98 -14.18
CA GLU A 34 12.20 -3.24 -13.11
C GLU A 34 11.34 -2.07 -12.65
N CYS A 35 11.35 -1.81 -11.34
CA CYS A 35 10.60 -0.70 -10.77
C CYS A 35 11.16 0.61 -11.34
N PRO A 36 10.35 1.45 -12.00
CA PRO A 36 10.80 2.76 -12.42
C PRO A 36 11.12 3.61 -11.18
N ASN A 37 11.98 4.62 -11.34
CA ASN A 37 12.28 5.54 -10.26
C ASN A 37 11.04 6.39 -9.93
N LEU A 38 10.38 6.05 -8.82
CA LEU A 38 9.18 6.74 -8.33
C LEU A 38 9.48 8.10 -7.69
N ALA A 39 10.76 8.41 -7.41
CA ALA A 39 11.17 9.74 -6.97
C ALA A 39 11.35 10.73 -8.12
N SER A 40 11.21 10.29 -9.38
CA SER A 40 11.21 11.18 -10.54
C SER A 40 9.98 12.10 -10.54
N ASN A 41 10.06 13.22 -11.26
CA ASN A 41 8.97 14.20 -11.35
C ASN A 41 7.66 13.64 -11.92
N THR A 42 7.69 12.53 -12.64
CA THR A 42 6.50 11.85 -13.17
C THR A 42 5.61 11.30 -12.05
N PHE A 43 6.22 10.82 -10.96
CA PHE A 43 5.51 10.16 -9.86
C PHE A 43 5.57 10.98 -8.56
N GLY A 44 6.63 11.76 -8.36
CA GLY A 44 6.77 12.70 -7.24
C GLY A 44 6.82 12.03 -5.87
N MET A 45 7.15 10.73 -5.78
CA MET A 45 7.27 10.06 -4.50
C MET A 45 8.56 10.46 -3.79
N LYS A 46 8.58 10.28 -2.47
CA LYS A 46 9.77 10.56 -1.68
C LYS A 46 10.89 9.52 -1.86
N PHE A 47 10.53 8.30 -2.26
CA PHE A 47 11.45 7.18 -2.42
C PHE A 47 11.37 6.64 -3.85
N GLU A 48 12.46 6.01 -4.29
CA GLU A 48 12.62 5.53 -5.67
C GLU A 48 11.79 4.29 -6.00
N GLY A 49 11.29 3.55 -5.01
CA GLY A 49 10.56 2.31 -5.22
C GLY A 49 9.69 1.89 -4.04
N LEU A 50 8.89 0.84 -4.26
CA LEU A 50 7.94 0.29 -3.29
C LEU A 50 8.45 -0.98 -2.57
N ARG A 51 9.65 -1.46 -2.92
CA ARG A 51 10.17 -2.75 -2.48
C ARG A 51 10.74 -2.71 -1.06
N GLY A 52 10.74 -3.84 -0.36
CA GLY A 52 11.68 -4.13 0.73
C GLY A 52 11.10 -4.72 2.02
N SER A 53 9.80 -4.58 2.26
CA SER A 53 9.06 -5.26 3.34
C SER A 53 7.56 -4.99 3.16
N GLU A 54 7.01 -5.45 2.05
CA GLU A 54 5.63 -5.19 1.63
C GLU A 54 4.65 -5.70 2.71
N THR A 55 3.95 -4.78 3.36
CA THR A 55 3.01 -5.09 4.44
C THR A 55 1.74 -4.28 4.22
N LEU A 56 0.59 -4.95 4.19
CA LEU A 56 -0.70 -4.29 4.13
C LEU A 56 -1.18 -3.99 5.55
N CYS A 57 -1.57 -2.74 5.80
CA CYS A 57 -2.15 -2.33 7.07
C CYS A 57 -3.54 -1.75 6.83
N ASP A 58 -4.55 -2.40 7.40
CA ASP A 58 -5.92 -1.89 7.45
C ASP A 58 -6.11 -1.15 8.79
N ILE A 59 -6.26 0.18 8.71
CA ILE A 59 -6.40 1.06 9.88
C ILE A 59 -7.71 1.81 9.76
N GLY A 60 -8.59 1.60 10.74
CA GLY A 60 -9.86 2.30 10.82
C GLY A 60 -11.05 1.35 10.70
N SER A 61 -12.23 1.94 10.49
CA SER A 61 -13.45 1.27 10.05
C SER A 61 -14.40 2.35 9.52
N PHE A 62 -15.31 2.00 8.62
CA PHE A 62 -16.42 2.87 8.24
C PHE A 62 -17.27 3.29 9.44
N ASP A 63 -17.33 2.46 10.49
CA ASP A 63 -18.05 2.75 11.74
C ASP A 63 -17.51 3.99 12.47
N TYR A 64 -16.28 4.43 12.15
CA TYR A 64 -15.70 5.64 12.72
C TYR A 64 -16.14 6.90 11.97
N LEU A 65 -16.68 6.76 10.77
CA LEU A 65 -17.13 7.87 9.94
C LEU A 65 -18.66 7.96 9.89
N LEU A 66 -19.35 6.81 9.94
CA LEU A 66 -20.78 6.70 9.65
C LEU A 66 -21.61 6.25 10.87
N PRO A 67 -22.85 6.74 11.01
CA PRO A 67 -23.48 7.80 10.19
C PRO A 67 -22.93 9.20 10.51
N THR A 68 -22.31 9.37 11.68
CA THR A 68 -21.68 10.62 12.13
C THR A 68 -20.23 10.37 12.51
N PRO A 69 -19.29 11.24 12.09
CA PRO A 69 -17.87 11.03 12.34
C PRO A 69 -17.52 11.03 13.85
N ASN A 70 -16.80 9.99 14.27
CA ASN A 70 -16.16 9.94 15.58
C ASN A 70 -14.80 10.62 15.54
N LYS A 71 -14.73 11.85 16.07
CA LYS A 71 -13.52 12.69 16.04
C LYS A 71 -12.42 12.23 17.02
N ASP A 72 -12.74 11.35 17.97
CA ASP A 72 -11.77 10.81 18.93
C ASP A 72 -10.90 9.71 18.30
N LYS A 73 -11.35 9.16 17.16
CA LYS A 73 -10.65 8.15 16.37
C LYS A 73 -9.62 8.79 15.43
N VAL A 74 -8.54 9.32 16.01
CA VAL A 74 -7.43 9.93 15.26
C VAL A 74 -6.38 8.88 14.90
N HIS A 75 -6.53 8.28 13.72
CA HIS A 75 -5.70 7.15 13.26
C HIS A 75 -4.35 7.50 12.63
N LEU A 76 -4.02 8.80 12.52
CA LEU A 76 -2.71 9.26 12.03
C LEU A 76 -1.56 9.03 13.02
N LYS A 77 -1.88 8.61 14.25
CA LYS A 77 -0.89 8.01 15.14
C LYS A 77 -0.95 6.50 14.87
N ILE A 78 0.02 5.99 14.12
CA ILE A 78 0.31 4.55 14.15
C ILE A 78 0.47 4.20 15.63
N ASP A 79 -0.48 3.43 16.17
CA ASP A 79 -0.44 3.06 17.59
C ASP A 79 0.92 2.40 17.87
N PRO A 80 1.67 2.86 18.89
CA PRO A 80 2.98 2.31 19.22
C PRO A 80 3.01 0.78 19.36
N GLN A 81 1.87 0.13 19.64
CA GLN A 81 1.78 -1.33 19.68
C GLN A 81 1.93 -2.01 18.30
N PHE A 82 1.68 -1.28 17.21
CA PHE A 82 1.89 -1.75 15.83
C PHE A 82 3.30 -1.43 15.30
N ALA A 83 3.98 -0.43 15.87
CA ALA A 83 5.33 -0.02 15.49
C ALA A 83 6.41 -1.13 15.57
N PRO A 84 6.44 -2.05 16.56
CA PRO A 84 7.42 -3.14 16.58
C PRO A 84 7.09 -4.29 15.62
N LYS A 85 5.85 -4.36 15.12
CA LYS A 85 5.34 -5.48 14.30
C LYS A 85 5.23 -5.13 12.81
N ILE A 86 5.08 -3.85 12.48
CA ILE A 86 5.17 -3.33 11.13
C ILE A 86 6.53 -2.63 11.02
N ARG A 87 7.47 -3.22 10.28
CA ARG A 87 8.81 -2.63 10.07
C ARG A 87 8.72 -1.43 9.13
N PHE A 88 8.17 -0.32 9.62
CA PHE A 88 8.37 0.97 8.95
C PHE A 88 9.81 1.39 9.18
N ARG A 89 10.70 1.13 8.20
CA ARG A 89 12.02 1.76 8.17
C ARG A 89 11.80 3.27 8.07
N ASP A 90 12.11 3.99 9.14
CA ASP A 90 12.20 5.47 9.25
C ASP A 90 11.02 6.28 8.70
N MET A 91 10.02 6.53 9.55
CA MET A 91 9.01 7.58 9.32
C MET A 91 9.00 8.59 10.47
N THR A 92 10.08 9.36 10.58
CA THR A 92 10.03 10.68 11.21
C THR A 92 9.32 11.66 10.26
N TYR A 93 7.99 11.57 10.13
CA TYR A 93 7.23 12.55 9.34
C TYR A 93 6.07 13.13 10.15
N LEU A 94 6.38 14.31 10.68
CA LEU A 94 5.45 15.37 11.06
C LEU A 94 4.59 15.68 9.82
N MET A 95 3.34 15.21 9.78
CA MET A 95 2.37 15.70 8.78
C MET A 95 1.95 17.11 9.16
N ARG A 96 2.69 18.10 8.65
CA ARG A 96 2.28 19.50 8.67
C ARG A 96 1.31 19.68 7.50
N PHE A 97 0.01 19.70 7.79
CA PHE A 97 -1.00 20.12 6.82
C PHE A 97 -0.75 21.60 6.49
N VAL A 98 -0.37 21.89 5.25
CA VAL A 98 -0.52 23.22 4.66
C VAL A 98 -1.86 23.18 3.94
N TRP A 99 -2.77 24.07 4.35
CA TRP A 99 -4.04 24.32 3.67
C TRP A 99 -3.79 25.06 2.36
#